data_AF-A0A7H0LF11-F1
#
_entry.id   AF-A0A7H0LF11-F1
#
_cell.length_a   1.000
_cell.length_b   1.000
_cell.length_c   1.000
_cell.angle_alpha   90.00
_cell.angle_beta   90.00
_cell.angle_gamma   90.00
#
_symmetry.space_group_name_H-M   'P 1'
#
loop_
_entity.id
_entity.type
_entity.pdbx_description
1 polymer ?
#
loop_
_entity_poly.entity_id
_entity_poly.type
_entity_poly.pdbx_seq_one_letter_code
_entity_poly.pdbx_strand_id
1 'polypeptide(L)'
;MAPPASRGAERCRRILEAIIARGASVDPAATAGRLIAEFGSLPRVLAATRRAQLRASGQDVPAIGAIAAFRNAMRHALRTDLQERPLLPNMTVVIDYLRSEMGYAGHEVFRVLFLDARHRLIRDEVMWTGTVDQCQVHIRTIVKRALELDASGLILVHNHPSGDVTPSLSDKELTRSIAAATRTVGVFVLDHVIIGSTGHASMVDLGLW
;
A
#
# COMPACT_ATOMS: atom_id res chain seq x y z
N MET A 1 33.45 8.13 -11.25
CA MET A 1 32.58 7.16 -10.56
C MET A 1 31.33 7.91 -10.10
N ALA A 2 30.14 7.62 -10.65
CA ALA A 2 28.94 8.43 -10.36
C ALA A 2 28.50 8.28 -8.89
N PRO A 3 28.05 9.35 -8.20
CA PRO A 3 27.72 9.35 -6.76
C PRO A 3 26.64 8.31 -6.41
N PRO A 4 26.58 7.80 -5.15
CA PRO A 4 25.67 6.70 -4.77
C PRO A 4 24.19 6.98 -5.08
N ALA A 5 23.73 8.23 -4.93
CA ALA A 5 22.37 8.64 -5.33
C ALA A 5 22.13 8.51 -6.86
N SER A 6 23.13 8.79 -7.69
CA SER A 6 23.04 8.66 -9.15
C SER A 6 23.02 7.20 -9.63
N ARG A 7 23.66 6.28 -8.89
CA ARG A 7 23.62 4.84 -9.20
C ARG A 7 22.22 4.24 -8.97
N GLY A 8 21.53 4.68 -7.93
CA GLY A 8 20.15 4.27 -7.64
C GLY A 8 19.16 4.76 -8.69
N ALA A 9 19.26 6.03 -9.08
CA ALA A 9 18.44 6.62 -10.13
C ALA A 9 18.66 5.92 -11.49
N GLU A 10 19.91 5.62 -11.84
CA GLU A 10 20.24 4.94 -13.11
C GLU A 10 19.72 3.50 -13.13
N ARG A 11 19.77 2.77 -12.00
CA ARG A 11 19.13 1.44 -11.90
C ARG A 11 17.62 1.53 -12.09
N CYS A 12 16.95 2.49 -11.45
CA CYS A 12 15.51 2.70 -11.61
C CYS A 12 15.15 3.03 -13.06
N ARG A 13 15.92 3.91 -13.70
CA ARG A 13 15.74 4.30 -15.11
C ARG A 13 15.81 3.08 -16.03
N ARG A 14 16.84 2.23 -15.90
CA ARG A 14 17.00 1.02 -16.73
C ARG A 14 15.86 0.01 -16.57
N ILE A 15 15.38 -0.19 -15.34
CA ILE A 15 14.23 -1.09 -15.10
C ILE A 15 12.98 -0.51 -15.78
N LEU A 16 12.74 0.79 -15.62
CA LEU A 16 11.58 1.46 -16.20
C LEU A 16 11.62 1.45 -17.74
N GLU A 17 12.79 1.71 -18.32
CA GLU A 17 13.02 1.60 -19.76
C GLU A 17 12.67 0.20 -20.29
N ALA A 18 13.11 -0.86 -19.60
CA ALA A 18 12.81 -2.24 -19.99
C ALA A 18 11.30 -2.56 -19.92
N ILE A 19 10.56 -1.97 -18.98
CA ILE A 19 9.10 -2.11 -18.90
C ILE A 19 8.45 -1.38 -20.09
N ILE A 20 8.82 -0.12 -20.31
CA ILE A 20 8.22 0.76 -21.33
C ILE A 20 8.50 0.27 -22.75
N ALA A 21 9.70 -0.26 -23.01
CA ALA A 21 10.09 -0.79 -24.32
C ALA A 21 9.18 -1.92 -24.82
N ARG A 22 8.55 -2.66 -23.91
CA ARG A 22 7.56 -3.71 -24.24
C ARG A 22 6.20 -3.15 -24.64
N GLY A 23 5.95 -1.88 -24.34
CA GLY A 23 4.68 -1.19 -24.58
C GLY A 23 4.59 -0.46 -25.92
N ALA A 24 5.50 -0.66 -26.88
CA ALA A 24 5.53 0.09 -28.14
C ALA A 24 5.67 1.63 -27.98
N SER A 25 6.29 2.08 -26.89
CA SER A 25 6.71 3.48 -26.74
C SER A 25 7.75 3.84 -27.81
N VAL A 26 7.64 5.06 -28.35
CA VAL A 26 8.51 5.57 -29.43
C VAL A 26 9.94 5.86 -28.92
N ASP A 27 10.08 6.32 -27.68
CA ASP A 27 11.38 6.56 -27.03
C ASP A 27 11.34 6.14 -25.55
N PRO A 28 11.51 4.84 -25.27
CA PRO A 28 11.45 4.30 -23.90
C PRO A 28 12.50 4.91 -22.96
N ALA A 29 13.69 5.21 -23.45
CA ALA A 29 14.79 5.71 -22.64
C ALA A 29 14.55 7.16 -22.19
N ALA A 30 14.12 8.04 -23.12
CA ALA A 30 13.77 9.40 -22.77
C ALA A 30 12.52 9.46 -21.89
N THR A 31 11.50 8.64 -22.15
CA THR A 31 10.30 8.56 -21.30
C THR A 31 10.66 8.08 -19.89
N ALA A 32 11.47 7.05 -19.74
CA ALA A 32 11.96 6.60 -18.43
C ALA A 32 12.76 7.70 -17.71
N GLY A 33 13.62 8.42 -18.43
CA GLY A 33 14.38 9.55 -17.91
C GLY A 33 13.48 10.66 -17.35
N ARG A 34 12.46 11.09 -18.11
CA ARG A 34 11.49 12.11 -17.66
C ARG A 34 10.71 11.67 -16.43
N LEU A 35 10.24 10.43 -16.40
CA LEU A 35 9.50 9.88 -15.27
C LEU A 35 10.35 9.80 -13.99
N ILE A 36 11.61 9.36 -14.10
CA ILE A 36 12.51 9.33 -12.94
C ILE A 36 12.90 10.75 -12.50
N ALA A 37 13.09 11.69 -13.43
CA ALA A 37 13.36 13.08 -13.08
C ALA A 37 12.20 13.73 -12.31
N GLU A 38 10.94 13.46 -12.72
CA GLU A 38 9.74 13.98 -12.06
C GLU A 38 9.49 13.32 -10.70
N PHE A 39 9.50 11.98 -10.65
CA PHE A 39 9.04 11.23 -9.47
C PHE A 39 10.17 10.76 -8.55
N GLY A 40 11.42 10.83 -8.99
CA GLY A 40 12.63 10.51 -8.24
C GLY A 40 12.97 9.02 -8.10
N SER A 41 11.98 8.13 -8.06
CA SER A 41 12.21 6.68 -7.89
C SER A 41 11.16 5.82 -8.56
N LEU A 42 11.51 4.57 -8.88
CA LEU A 42 10.60 3.61 -9.52
C LEU A 42 9.31 3.37 -8.70
N PRO A 43 9.33 3.18 -7.36
CA PRO A 43 8.11 3.02 -6.60
C PRO A 43 7.18 4.25 -6.67
N ARG A 44 7.74 5.47 -6.69
CA ARG A 44 6.96 6.70 -6.85
C ARG A 44 6.37 6.81 -8.26
N VAL A 45 7.11 6.41 -9.30
CA VAL A 45 6.56 6.29 -10.67
C VAL A 45 5.38 5.32 -10.68
N LEU A 46 5.52 4.14 -10.08
CA LEU A 46 4.46 3.13 -10.03
C LEU A 46 3.24 3.61 -9.24
N ALA A 47 3.41 4.37 -8.16
CA ALA A 47 2.31 4.87 -7.34
C ALA A 47 1.61 6.11 -7.92
N ALA A 48 2.28 6.86 -8.80
CA ALA A 48 1.72 8.06 -9.39
C ALA A 48 0.40 7.80 -10.14
N THR A 49 -0.48 8.80 -10.12
CA THR A 49 -1.74 8.74 -10.87
C THR A 49 -1.48 8.66 -12.36
N ARG A 50 -2.34 7.97 -13.11
CA ARG A 50 -2.25 7.90 -14.58
C ARG A 50 -2.14 9.28 -15.22
N ARG A 51 -2.88 10.26 -14.70
CA ARG A 51 -2.86 11.65 -15.17
C ARG A 51 -1.47 12.30 -14.97
N ALA A 52 -0.85 12.11 -13.81
CA ALA A 52 0.49 12.64 -13.54
C ALA A 52 1.55 11.95 -14.40
N GLN A 53 1.49 10.62 -14.52
CA GLN A 53 2.38 9.84 -15.36
C GLN A 53 2.33 10.28 -16.83
N LEU A 54 1.12 10.46 -17.38
CA LEU A 54 0.94 10.94 -18.76
C LEU A 54 1.57 12.32 -18.97
N ARG A 55 1.33 13.28 -18.06
CA ARG A 55 1.96 14.61 -18.16
C ARG A 55 3.49 14.52 -18.16
N ALA A 56 4.07 13.82 -17.18
CA ALA A 56 5.52 13.68 -17.05
C ALA A 56 6.16 12.92 -18.22
N SER A 57 5.45 11.94 -18.78
CA SER A 57 5.93 11.18 -19.93
C SER A 57 5.89 11.94 -21.26
N GLY A 58 5.26 13.13 -21.33
CA GLY A 58 4.99 13.81 -22.60
C GLY A 58 3.85 13.16 -23.39
N GLN A 59 2.83 12.65 -22.68
CA GLN A 59 1.66 11.95 -23.23
C GLN A 59 1.98 10.61 -23.93
N ASP A 60 3.01 9.88 -23.48
CA ASP A 60 3.35 8.55 -23.99
C ASP A 60 2.38 7.49 -23.42
N VAL A 61 1.20 7.41 -24.02
CA VAL A 61 0.13 6.49 -23.61
C VAL A 61 0.60 5.03 -23.58
N PRO A 62 1.33 4.51 -24.60
CA PRO A 62 1.80 3.13 -24.58
C PRO A 62 2.78 2.82 -23.43
N ALA A 63 3.69 3.74 -23.11
CA ALA A 63 4.57 3.62 -21.94
C ALA A 63 3.78 3.51 -20.63
N ILE A 64 2.78 4.39 -20.44
CA ILE A 64 1.95 4.39 -19.24
C ILE A 64 1.10 3.12 -19.14
N GLY A 65 0.64 2.58 -20.28
CA GLY A 65 -0.02 1.28 -20.35
C GLY A 65 0.87 0.14 -19.85
N ALA A 66 2.13 0.09 -20.29
CA ALA A 66 3.10 -0.93 -19.84
C ALA A 66 3.40 -0.82 -18.34
N ILE A 67 3.57 0.40 -17.82
CA ILE A 67 3.76 0.65 -16.38
C ILE A 67 2.55 0.15 -15.58
N ALA A 68 1.33 0.47 -16.04
CA ALA A 68 0.10 0.02 -15.39
C ALA A 68 -0.03 -1.51 -15.41
N ALA A 69 0.26 -2.16 -16.53
CA ALA A 69 0.24 -3.62 -16.65
C ALA A 69 1.23 -4.29 -15.70
N PHE A 70 2.47 -3.79 -15.66
CA PHE A 70 3.49 -4.30 -14.74
C PHE A 70 3.07 -4.13 -13.27
N ARG A 71 2.57 -2.95 -12.90
CA ARG A 71 2.07 -2.68 -11.54
C ARG A 71 0.94 -3.64 -11.14
N ASN A 72 -0.01 -3.86 -12.05
CA ASN A 72 -1.14 -4.76 -11.79
C ASN A 72 -0.68 -6.21 -11.65
N ALA A 73 0.24 -6.68 -12.49
CA ALA A 73 0.81 -8.02 -12.41
C ALA A 73 1.57 -8.23 -11.09
N MET A 74 2.41 -7.27 -10.69
CA MET A 74 3.15 -7.31 -9.43
C MET A 74 2.21 -7.37 -8.22
N ARG A 75 1.20 -6.50 -8.17
CA ARG A 75 0.19 -6.48 -7.09
C ARG A 75 -0.61 -7.77 -7.03
N HIS A 76 -0.97 -8.32 -8.20
CA HIS A 76 -1.67 -9.60 -8.27
C HIS A 76 -0.81 -10.73 -7.70
N ALA A 77 0.46 -10.83 -8.10
CA ALA A 77 1.37 -11.86 -7.58
C ALA A 77 1.54 -11.78 -6.06
N LEU A 78 1.75 -10.57 -5.50
CA LEU A 78 1.86 -10.36 -4.06
C LEU A 78 0.56 -10.72 -3.32
N ARG A 79 -0.59 -10.35 -3.88
CA ARG A 79 -1.90 -10.66 -3.29
C ARG A 79 -2.17 -12.16 -3.27
N THR A 80 -1.83 -12.87 -4.34
CA THR A 80 -2.01 -14.33 -4.44
C THR A 80 -1.19 -15.05 -3.36
N ASP A 81 0.08 -14.68 -3.16
CA ASP A 81 0.92 -15.29 -2.12
C ASP A 81 0.35 -15.07 -0.70
N LEU A 82 -0.27 -13.90 -0.45
CA LEU A 82 -0.98 -13.63 0.81
C LEU A 82 -2.23 -14.48 1.03
N GLN A 83 -2.94 -14.87 -0.03
CA GLN A 83 -4.16 -15.67 0.09
C GLN A 83 -3.86 -17.15 0.35
N GLU A 84 -2.66 -17.61 -0.01
CA GLU A 84 -2.26 -19.01 0.13
C GLU A 84 -1.71 -19.35 1.53
N ARG A 85 -1.45 -18.35 2.39
CA ARG A 85 -0.73 -18.53 3.66
C ARG A 85 -1.36 -17.76 4.83
N PRO A 86 -1.20 -18.23 6.08
CA PRO A 86 -1.52 -17.42 7.26
C PRO A 86 -0.67 -16.14 7.30
N LEU A 87 -1.26 -15.01 7.68
CA LEU A 87 -0.61 -13.70 7.60
C LEU A 87 0.41 -13.46 8.73
N LEU A 88 0.04 -13.72 9.98
CA LEU A 88 0.88 -13.41 11.15
C LEU A 88 2.30 -14.01 11.11
N PRO A 89 2.52 -15.29 10.74
CA PRO A 89 3.87 -15.82 10.62
C PRO A 89 4.66 -15.25 9.42
N ASN A 90 4.00 -14.52 8.52
CA ASN A 90 4.55 -14.01 7.26
C ASN A 90 4.38 -12.49 7.13
N MET A 91 4.55 -11.75 8.24
CA MET A 91 4.35 -10.29 8.25
C MET A 91 5.20 -9.55 7.19
N THR A 92 6.39 -10.03 6.84
CA THR A 92 7.18 -9.44 5.75
C THR A 92 6.41 -9.40 4.42
N VAL A 93 5.73 -10.49 4.05
CA VAL A 93 4.93 -10.55 2.82
C VAL A 93 3.74 -9.59 2.90
N VAL A 94 3.11 -9.49 4.08
CA VAL A 94 2.02 -8.55 4.34
C VAL A 94 2.50 -7.11 4.16
N ILE A 95 3.64 -6.75 4.75
CA ILE A 95 4.23 -5.41 4.63
C ILE A 95 4.62 -5.09 3.19
N ASP A 96 5.24 -6.03 2.47
CA ASP A 96 5.63 -5.80 1.06
C ASP A 96 4.42 -5.56 0.17
N TYR A 97 3.36 -6.36 0.36
CA TYR A 97 2.08 -6.15 -0.30
C TYR A 97 1.49 -4.77 0.03
N LEU A 98 1.37 -4.43 1.31
CA LEU A 98 0.79 -3.17 1.77
C LEU A 98 1.61 -1.97 1.25
N ARG A 99 2.94 -2.03 1.27
CA ARG A 99 3.80 -0.98 0.69
C ARG A 99 3.55 -0.80 -0.80
N SER A 100 3.35 -1.89 -1.55
CA SER A 100 3.03 -1.83 -2.99
C SER A 100 1.67 -1.19 -3.29
N GLU A 101 0.74 -1.31 -2.34
CA GLU A 101 -0.63 -0.81 -2.45
C GLU A 101 -0.76 0.66 -2.03
N MET A 102 -0.15 1.06 -0.91
CA MET A 102 -0.40 2.36 -0.26
C MET A 102 0.84 3.12 0.24
N GLY A 103 2.04 2.53 0.22
CA GLY A 103 3.23 3.14 0.82
C GLY A 103 3.70 4.46 0.17
N TYR A 104 3.25 4.74 -1.05
CA TYR A 104 3.55 5.99 -1.78
C TYR A 104 2.28 6.75 -2.17
N ALA A 105 1.14 6.41 -1.56
CA ALA A 105 -0.09 7.17 -1.77
C ALA A 105 0.08 8.58 -1.20
N GLY A 106 -0.26 9.59 -2.00
CA GLY A 106 -0.20 11.01 -1.59
C GLY A 106 -1.35 11.47 -0.70
N HIS A 107 -2.18 10.54 -0.25
CA HIS A 107 -3.33 10.74 0.64
C HIS A 107 -3.40 9.57 1.61
N GLU A 108 -4.13 9.74 2.70
CA GLU A 108 -4.32 8.68 3.69
C GLU A 108 -5.36 7.68 3.19
N VAL A 109 -5.06 6.40 3.42
CA VAL A 109 -5.89 5.26 3.08
C VAL A 109 -5.96 4.40 4.34
N PHE A 110 -7.17 4.23 4.88
CA PHE A 110 -7.42 3.26 5.94
C PHE A 110 -8.08 2.02 5.32
N ARG A 111 -7.50 0.85 5.57
CA ARG A 111 -7.99 -0.44 5.09
C ARG A 111 -8.02 -1.46 6.21
N VAL A 112 -8.79 -2.52 5.99
CA VAL A 112 -8.93 -3.64 6.92
C VAL A 112 -8.68 -4.94 6.16
N LEU A 113 -7.79 -5.76 6.71
CA LEU A 113 -7.60 -7.14 6.29
C LEU A 113 -8.48 -8.04 7.17
N PHE A 114 -9.47 -8.67 6.58
CA PHE A 114 -10.39 -9.61 7.22
C PHE A 114 -9.84 -11.02 7.15
N LEU A 115 -9.79 -11.70 8.30
CA LEU A 115 -9.11 -12.97 8.47
C LEU A 115 -10.04 -14.06 9.00
N ASP A 116 -9.77 -15.29 8.55
CA ASP A 116 -10.43 -16.48 9.09
C ASP A 116 -9.80 -16.96 10.41
N ALA A 117 -10.36 -18.03 10.99
CA ALA A 117 -9.90 -18.59 12.27
C ALA A 117 -8.48 -19.18 12.21
N ARG A 118 -7.90 -19.32 11.01
CA ARG A 118 -6.52 -19.76 10.77
C ARG A 118 -5.63 -18.58 10.37
N HIS A 119 -6.09 -17.34 10.56
CA HIS A 119 -5.42 -16.09 10.22
C HIS A 119 -5.06 -15.96 8.73
N ARG A 120 -5.86 -16.56 7.84
CA ARG A 120 -5.73 -16.41 6.39
C ARG A 120 -6.58 -15.25 5.90
N LEU A 121 -6.10 -14.57 4.87
CA LEU A 121 -6.81 -13.43 4.28
C LEU A 121 -8.10 -13.87 3.57
N ILE A 122 -9.25 -13.48 4.13
CA ILE A 122 -10.56 -13.59 3.45
C ILE A 122 -10.67 -12.43 2.46
N ARG A 123 -10.43 -11.20 2.93
CA ARG A 123 -10.65 -9.98 2.17
C ARG A 123 -9.76 -8.84 2.62
N ASP A 124 -9.35 -8.02 1.66
CA ASP A 124 -8.67 -6.73 1.89
C ASP A 124 -9.58 -5.64 1.32
N GLU A 125 -10.03 -4.72 2.17
CA GLU A 125 -10.96 -3.65 1.80
C GLU A 125 -10.47 -2.30 2.31
N VAL A 126 -10.47 -1.31 1.41
CA VAL A 126 -10.28 0.09 1.77
C VAL A 126 -11.58 0.62 2.38
N MET A 127 -11.51 1.03 3.65
CA MET A 127 -12.66 1.53 4.39
C MET A 127 -12.78 3.04 4.37
N TRP A 128 -11.67 3.73 4.14
CA TRP A 128 -11.66 5.18 4.01
C TRP A 128 -10.45 5.66 3.20
N THR A 129 -10.64 6.75 2.45
CA THR A 129 -9.58 7.50 1.79
C THR A 129 -9.82 8.97 2.00
N GLY A 130 -8.81 9.74 2.36
CA GLY A 130 -8.98 11.17 2.53
C GLY A 130 -7.71 11.92 2.90
N THR A 131 -7.91 13.16 3.33
CA THR A 131 -6.88 14.03 3.87
C THR A 131 -6.87 13.95 5.39
N VAL A 132 -5.73 14.31 5.98
CA VAL A 132 -5.37 14.19 7.41
C VAL A 132 -6.43 14.75 8.38
N ASP A 133 -7.30 15.66 7.93
CA ASP A 133 -8.14 16.48 8.81
C ASP A 133 -9.29 15.76 9.52
N GLN A 134 -9.66 14.52 9.14
CA GLN A 134 -10.53 13.62 9.93
C GLN A 134 -10.73 12.27 9.24
N CYS A 135 -10.11 11.21 9.76
CA CYS A 135 -10.38 9.84 9.36
C CYS A 135 -11.81 9.45 9.80
N GLN A 136 -12.80 9.58 8.91
CA GLN A 136 -14.20 9.19 9.19
C GLN A 136 -14.41 7.69 8.98
N VAL A 137 -13.61 6.87 9.67
CA VAL A 137 -13.79 5.42 9.68
C VAL A 137 -15.01 5.10 10.54
N HIS A 138 -16.09 4.65 9.91
CA HIS A 138 -17.28 4.23 10.61
C HIS A 138 -17.10 2.81 11.16
N ILE A 139 -16.87 2.70 12.48
CA ILE A 139 -16.69 1.42 13.18
C ILE A 139 -17.84 0.45 12.88
N ARG A 140 -19.08 0.93 12.83
CA ARG A 140 -20.26 0.11 12.46
C ARG A 140 -20.11 -0.59 11.11
N THR A 141 -19.43 0.04 10.15
CA THR A 141 -19.20 -0.53 8.81
C THR A 141 -18.15 -1.64 8.90
N ILE A 142 -17.09 -1.47 9.70
CA ILE A 142 -16.10 -2.52 9.94
C ILE A 142 -16.75 -3.73 10.60
N VAL A 143 -17.54 -3.51 11.66
CA VAL A 143 -18.26 -4.59 12.37
C VAL A 143 -19.21 -5.32 11.43
N LYS A 144 -20.01 -4.57 10.64
CA LYS A 144 -20.91 -5.14 9.64
C LYS A 144 -20.16 -5.99 8.61
N ARG A 145 -19.07 -5.48 8.05
CA ARG A 145 -18.26 -6.22 7.06
C ARG A 145 -17.60 -7.45 7.65
N ALA A 146 -17.13 -7.38 8.90
CA ALA A 146 -16.54 -8.53 9.57
C ALA A 146 -17.56 -9.67 9.71
N LEU A 147 -18.80 -9.36 10.10
CA LEU A 147 -19.89 -10.33 10.19
C LEU A 147 -20.31 -10.87 8.83
N GLU A 148 -20.44 -10.02 7.80
CA GLU A 148 -20.78 -10.44 6.44
C GLU A 148 -19.74 -11.37 5.80
N LEU A 149 -18.49 -11.31 6.29
CA LEU A 149 -17.38 -12.12 5.79
C LEU A 149 -17.07 -13.32 6.69
N ASP A 150 -17.83 -13.55 7.76
CA ASP A 150 -17.52 -14.53 8.81
C ASP A 150 -16.07 -14.42 9.32
N ALA A 151 -15.56 -13.19 9.40
CA ALA A 151 -14.20 -12.93 9.83
C ALA A 151 -14.07 -13.13 11.34
N SER A 152 -13.01 -13.81 11.78
CA SER A 152 -12.68 -13.95 13.20
C SER A 152 -11.55 -13.03 13.65
N GLY A 153 -10.78 -12.50 12.69
CA GLY A 153 -9.64 -11.61 12.95
C GLY A 153 -9.59 -10.42 11.99
N LEU A 154 -9.00 -9.31 12.45
CA LEU A 154 -8.77 -8.11 11.65
C LEU A 154 -7.32 -7.65 11.79
N ILE A 155 -6.71 -7.19 10.70
CA ILE A 155 -5.54 -6.30 10.77
C ILE A 155 -5.97 -4.95 10.22
N LEU A 156 -5.86 -3.92 11.06
CA LEU A 156 -6.10 -2.54 10.67
C LEU A 156 -4.84 -2.02 10.00
N VAL A 157 -4.98 -1.23 8.94
CA VAL A 157 -3.83 -0.62 8.27
C VAL A 157 -4.17 0.78 7.81
N HIS A 158 -3.27 1.74 8.06
CA HIS A 158 -3.28 3.01 7.36
C HIS A 158 -1.89 3.44 6.92
N ASN A 159 -1.82 4.39 5.99
CA ASN A 159 -0.55 4.98 5.57
C ASN A 159 -0.45 6.42 6.04
N HIS A 160 0.77 6.85 6.33
CA HIS A 160 1.11 8.25 6.50
C HIS A 160 1.81 8.74 5.23
N PRO A 161 1.21 9.66 4.46
CA PRO A 161 1.85 10.25 3.27
C PRO A 161 3.18 10.94 3.58
N SER A 162 3.36 11.44 4.81
CA SER A 162 4.60 12.02 5.30
C SER A 162 5.77 11.02 5.32
N GLY A 163 5.46 9.72 5.45
CA GLY A 163 6.42 8.64 5.63
C GLY A 163 6.87 8.41 7.08
N ASP A 164 6.49 9.28 8.03
CA ASP A 164 6.65 9.02 9.45
C ASP A 164 5.62 7.98 9.88
N VAL A 165 6.06 6.87 10.46
CA VAL A 165 5.19 5.75 10.86
C VAL A 165 4.83 5.77 12.34
N THR A 166 5.16 6.85 13.05
CA THR A 166 4.82 7.02 14.46
C THR A 166 3.31 7.12 14.64
N PRO A 167 2.67 6.22 15.43
CA PRO A 167 1.24 6.28 15.68
C PRO A 167 0.84 7.54 16.45
N SER A 168 -0.14 8.27 15.92
CA SER A 168 -0.74 9.43 16.59
C SER A 168 -1.63 8.99 17.77
N LEU A 169 -2.09 9.96 18.56
CA LEU A 169 -3.09 9.68 19.60
C LEU A 169 -4.43 9.22 18.99
N SER A 170 -4.84 9.83 17.88
CA SER A 170 -6.05 9.48 17.14
C SER A 170 -6.00 8.02 16.65
N ASP A 171 -4.85 7.56 16.16
CA ASP A 171 -4.69 6.17 15.72
C ASP A 171 -4.90 5.20 16.88
N LYS A 172 -4.34 5.51 18.06
CA LYS A 172 -4.48 4.70 19.27
C LYS A 172 -5.93 4.63 19.75
N GLU A 173 -6.61 5.77 19.77
CA GLU A 173 -8.02 5.85 20.19
C GLU A 173 -8.94 5.11 19.21
N LEU A 174 -8.73 5.28 17.91
CA LEU A 174 -9.47 4.58 16.86
C LEU A 174 -9.27 3.05 16.97
N THR A 175 -8.01 2.61 17.15
CA THR A 175 -7.67 1.19 17.33
C THR A 175 -8.43 0.57 18.49
N ARG A 176 -8.36 1.21 19.67
CA ARG A 176 -9.02 0.73 20.88
C ARG A 176 -10.54 0.70 20.71
N SER A 177 -11.10 1.71 20.06
CA SER A 177 -12.55 1.79 19.81
C SER A 177 -13.02 0.69 18.87
N ILE A 178 -12.28 0.42 17.79
CA ILE A 178 -12.58 -0.67 16.85
C ILE A 178 -12.46 -2.02 17.58
N ALA A 179 -11.35 -2.25 18.26
CA ALA A 179 -11.11 -3.51 18.97
C ALA A 179 -12.15 -3.80 20.04
N ALA A 180 -12.56 -2.78 20.82
CA ALA A 180 -13.62 -2.92 21.80
C ALA A 180 -14.95 -3.29 21.13
N ALA A 181 -15.32 -2.64 20.03
CA ALA A 181 -16.57 -2.89 19.32
C ALA A 181 -16.61 -4.28 18.68
N THR A 182 -15.57 -4.66 17.93
CA THR A 182 -15.53 -5.94 17.20
C THR A 182 -15.46 -7.14 18.16
N ARG A 183 -14.84 -6.98 19.32
CA ARG A 183 -14.77 -8.03 20.34
C ARG A 183 -16.15 -8.42 20.87
N THR A 184 -17.12 -7.51 20.90
CA THR A 184 -18.48 -7.84 21.37
C THR A 184 -19.21 -8.82 20.46
N VAL A 185 -18.74 -8.98 19.21
CA VAL A 185 -19.29 -9.92 18.23
C VAL A 185 -18.30 -11.06 17.90
N GLY A 186 -17.29 -11.28 18.75
CA GLY A 186 -16.35 -12.39 18.59
C GLY A 186 -15.25 -12.19 17.55
N VAL A 187 -14.99 -10.94 17.12
CA VAL A 187 -13.96 -10.61 16.12
C VAL A 187 -12.81 -9.85 16.77
N PHE A 188 -11.59 -10.34 16.60
CA PHE A 188 -10.40 -9.80 17.26
C PHE A 188 -9.56 -8.95 16.31
N VAL A 189 -9.20 -7.73 16.73
CA VAL A 189 -8.12 -7.00 16.07
C VAL A 189 -6.81 -7.66 16.48
N LEU A 190 -6.03 -8.12 15.51
CA LEU A 190 -4.75 -8.81 15.72
C LEU A 190 -3.57 -7.85 15.67
N ASP A 191 -3.67 -6.79 14.87
CA ASP A 191 -2.69 -5.72 14.82
C ASP A 191 -3.27 -4.45 14.18
N HIS A 192 -2.58 -3.33 14.37
CA HIS A 192 -2.72 -2.13 13.57
C HIS A 192 -1.36 -1.72 13.02
N VAL A 193 -1.24 -1.78 11.70
CA VAL A 193 0.00 -1.48 10.97
C VAL A 193 -0.06 -0.11 10.32
N ILE A 194 0.96 0.71 10.56
CA ILE A 194 1.15 2.00 9.90
C ILE A 194 2.20 1.85 8.81
N ILE A 195 1.87 2.23 7.58
CA ILE A 195 2.75 2.10 6.41
C ILE A 195 3.29 3.47 5.99
N GLY A 196 4.60 3.58 5.91
CA GLY A 196 5.30 4.73 5.34
C GLY A 196 6.03 4.37 4.05
N SER A 197 6.54 5.40 3.36
CA SER A 197 7.30 5.19 2.12
C SER A 197 8.63 4.45 2.34
N THR A 198 9.22 4.59 3.52
CA THR A 198 10.52 4.00 3.90
C THR A 198 10.43 2.93 4.99
N GLY A 199 9.36 2.89 5.79
CA GLY A 199 9.21 1.98 6.92
C GLY A 199 7.77 1.56 7.20
N HIS A 200 7.58 0.88 8.32
CA HIS A 200 6.28 0.53 8.88
C HIS A 200 6.38 0.50 10.41
N ALA A 201 5.24 0.56 11.09
CA ALA A 201 5.13 0.34 12.52
C ALA A 201 3.98 -0.62 12.81
N SER A 202 4.20 -1.61 13.66
CA SER A 202 3.15 -2.43 14.26
C SER A 202 2.83 -1.87 15.64
N MET A 203 1.55 -1.59 15.90
CA MET A 203 1.14 -1.12 17.23
C MET A 203 1.24 -2.20 18.29
N VAL A 204 1.14 -3.48 17.91
CA VAL A 204 1.38 -4.62 18.81
C VAL A 204 2.84 -4.73 19.18
N ASP A 205 3.77 -4.68 18.21
CA ASP A 205 5.21 -4.75 18.48
C ASP A 205 5.70 -3.58 19.35
N LEU A 206 5.03 -2.43 19.25
CA LEU A 206 5.30 -1.25 20.07
C LEU A 206 4.58 -1.26 21.43
N GLY A 207 3.70 -2.23 21.71
CA GLY A 207 2.97 -2.34 22.98
C GLY A 207 1.99 -1.20 23.26
N LEU A 208 1.31 -0.67 22.23
CA LEU A 208 0.56 0.59 22.32
C LEU A 208 -0.94 0.47 22.63
N TRP A 209 -1.49 -0.73 22.72
CA TRP A 209 -2.92 -0.94 23.00
C TRP A 209 -3.22 -2.29 23.63
#